data_AF-A0A7J4B8L7-F1
#
_entry.id   AF-A0A7J4B8L7-F1
#
_cell.length_a   1.000
_cell.length_b   1.000
_cell.length_c   1.000
_cell.angle_alpha   90.00
_cell.angle_beta   90.00
_cell.angle_gamma   90.00
#
_symmetry.space_group_name_H-M   'P 1'
#
loop_
_entity.id
_entity.type
_entity.pdbx_description
1 polymer ?
#
loop_
_entity_poly.entity_id
_entity_poly.type
_entity_poly.pdbx_seq_one_letter_code
_entity_poly.pdbx_strand_id
1 'polypeptide(L)'
;MSDLMLSLAKLARSLSRRLKFISRPLGKLVYEFYENWLYTQVSEGPIPKHIAIIPDGNRRWARNQGLDANVGHEVGYERLEEVLSWLWDLGVKVVT
;
A
#
# COMPACT_ATOMS: atom_id res chain seq x y z
N MET A 1 8.18 -18.69 40.47
CA MET A 1 7.51 -17.45 40.00
C MET A 1 8.01 -17.03 38.61
N SER A 2 9.31 -17.20 38.30
CA SER A 2 9.94 -16.98 36.99
C SER A 2 9.39 -17.87 35.86
N ASP A 3 9.18 -19.17 36.09
CA ASP A 3 8.75 -20.11 35.03
C ASP A 3 7.31 -19.90 34.58
N LEU A 4 6.43 -19.49 35.49
CA LEU A 4 5.03 -19.16 35.19
C LEU A 4 4.96 -17.91 34.28
N MET A 5 5.78 -16.90 34.58
CA MET A 5 5.92 -15.69 33.76
C MET A 5 6.50 -16.01 32.38
N LEU A 6 7.49 -16.91 32.29
CA LEU A 6 8.07 -17.34 31.02
C LEU A 6 7.04 -18.11 30.15
N SER A 7 6.21 -18.95 30.77
CA SER A 7 5.17 -19.72 30.10
C SER A 7 4.05 -18.82 29.55
N LEU A 8 3.57 -17.86 30.35
CA LEU A 8 2.59 -16.86 29.92
C LEU A 8 3.12 -15.99 28.77
N ALA A 9 4.39 -15.57 28.83
CA ALA A 9 5.01 -14.80 27.74
C ALA A 9 5.18 -15.62 26.45
N LYS A 10 5.38 -16.94 26.53
CA LYS A 10 5.40 -17.84 25.36
C LYS A 10 4.00 -18.03 24.79
N LEU A 11 2.99 -18.19 25.64
CA LEU A 11 1.58 -18.30 25.24
C LEU A 11 1.09 -17.03 24.55
N ALA A 12 1.35 -15.85 25.12
CA ALA A 12 1.01 -14.55 24.53
C ALA A 12 1.70 -14.31 23.17
N ARG A 13 2.97 -14.71 23.02
CA ARG A 13 3.69 -14.67 21.74
C ARG A 13 3.16 -15.67 20.71
N SER A 14 2.55 -16.77 21.14
CA SER A 14 1.91 -17.76 20.27
C SER A 14 0.52 -17.29 19.82
N LEU A 15 -0.27 -16.77 20.75
CA LEU A 15 -1.58 -16.18 20.51
C LEU A 15 -1.49 -14.98 19.57
N SER A 16 -0.57 -14.05 19.80
CA SER A 16 -0.37 -12.88 18.92
C SER A 16 0.04 -13.28 17.50
N ARG A 17 0.83 -14.34 17.32
CA ARG A 17 1.15 -14.88 15.99
C ARG A 17 -0.06 -15.47 15.28
N ARG A 18 -0.90 -16.22 16.01
CA ARG A 18 -2.16 -16.78 15.48
C ARG A 18 -3.20 -15.69 15.18
N LEU A 19 -3.32 -14.68 16.03
CA LEU A 19 -4.20 -13.53 15.82
C LEU A 19 -3.81 -12.76 14.57
N LYS A 20 -2.51 -12.46 14.40
CA LYS A 20 -1.98 -11.82 13.19
C LYS A 20 -2.24 -12.64 11.93
N PHE A 21 -2.30 -13.96 12.02
CA PHE A 21 -2.60 -14.83 10.88
C PHE A 21 -4.08 -14.73 10.47
N ILE A 22 -4.99 -14.70 11.45
CA ILE A 22 -6.44 -14.58 11.22
C ILE A 22 -6.85 -13.16 10.81
N SER A 23 -6.17 -12.13 11.34
CA SER A 23 -6.52 -10.73 11.05
C SER A 23 -6.05 -10.25 9.67
N ARG A 24 -5.07 -10.93 9.05
CA ARG A 24 -4.55 -10.57 7.71
C ARG A 24 -5.58 -10.70 6.59
N PRO A 25 -6.31 -11.81 6.42
CA PRO A 25 -7.34 -11.92 5.39
C PRO A 25 -8.49 -10.96 5.62
N LEU A 26 -8.90 -10.76 6.89
CA LEU A 26 -9.96 -9.81 7.23
C LEU A 26 -9.56 -8.38 6.87
N GLY A 27 -8.32 -7.98 7.17
CA GLY A 27 -7.80 -6.67 6.78
C GLY A 27 -7.77 -6.47 5.28
N LYS A 28 -7.36 -7.50 4.51
CA LYS A 28 -7.38 -7.44 3.04
C LYS A 28 -8.80 -7.25 2.51
N LEU A 29 -9.76 -8.04 3.00
CA LEU A 29 -11.15 -7.96 2.58
C LEU A 29 -11.74 -6.56 2.86
N VAL A 30 -11.53 -6.02 4.07
CA VAL A 30 -12.01 -4.68 4.42
C VAL A 30 -11.38 -3.62 3.51
N TYR A 31 -10.09 -3.76 3.19
CA TYR A 31 -9.41 -2.82 2.31
C TYR A 31 -9.91 -2.89 0.86
N GLU A 32 -10.15 -4.10 0.32
CA GLU A 32 -10.74 -4.29 -1.02
C GLU A 32 -12.13 -3.62 -1.12
N PHE A 33 -12.97 -3.77 -0.08
CA PHE A 33 -14.27 -3.07 -0.03
C PHE A 33 -14.10 -1.55 0.00
N TYR A 34 -13.12 -1.06 0.75
CA TYR A 34 -12.83 0.36 0.85
C TYR A 34 -12.32 0.94 -0.48
N GLU A 35 -11.40 0.25 -1.15
CA GLU A 35 -10.89 0.62 -2.48
C GLU A 35 -12.02 0.67 -3.51
N ASN A 36 -12.89 -0.35 -3.55
CA ASN A 36 -14.01 -0.38 -4.49
C ASN A 36 -15.00 0.78 -4.24
N TRP A 37 -15.28 1.10 -2.97
CA TRP A 37 -16.13 2.23 -2.62
C TRP A 37 -15.53 3.58 -3.04
N LEU A 38 -14.23 3.79 -2.82
CA LEU A 38 -13.52 4.98 -3.30
C LEU A 38 -13.53 5.07 -4.83
N TYR A 39 -13.33 3.94 -5.52
CA TYR A 39 -13.36 3.89 -6.96
C TYR A 39 -14.73 4.33 -7.50
N THR A 40 -15.83 3.83 -6.94
CA THR A 40 -17.18 4.27 -7.30
C THR A 40 -17.33 5.79 -7.14
N GLN A 41 -16.92 6.36 -6.00
CA GLN A 41 -17.02 7.80 -5.75
C GLN A 41 -16.27 8.66 -6.77
N VAL A 42 -15.05 8.23 -7.16
CA VAL A 42 -14.25 8.95 -8.14
C VAL A 42 -14.85 8.80 -9.54
N SER A 43 -15.24 7.58 -9.91
CA SER A 43 -15.74 7.25 -11.26
C SER A 43 -17.10 7.86 -11.60
N GLU A 44 -17.97 8.06 -10.61
CA GLU A 44 -19.27 8.72 -10.78
C GLU A 44 -19.18 10.26 -10.71
N GLY A 45 -18.03 10.79 -10.27
CA GLY A 45 -17.75 12.21 -10.20
C GLY A 45 -17.24 12.83 -11.51
N PRO A 46 -17.00 14.15 -11.54
CA PRO A 46 -16.37 14.80 -12.68
C PRO A 46 -14.91 14.38 -12.82
N ILE A 47 -14.56 13.76 -13.95
CA ILE A 47 -13.18 13.34 -14.25
C ILE A 47 -12.34 14.52 -14.80
N PRO A 48 -11.19 14.84 -14.21
CA PRO A 48 -10.29 15.86 -14.72
C PRO A 48 -9.68 15.45 -16.07
N LYS A 49 -9.51 16.40 -16.98
CA LYS A 49 -8.95 16.15 -18.31
C LYS A 49 -7.42 16.08 -18.32
N HIS A 50 -6.77 16.72 -17.35
CA HIS A 50 -5.31 16.85 -17.25
C HIS A 50 -4.86 16.75 -15.80
N ILE A 51 -3.90 15.87 -15.53
CA ILE A 51 -3.26 15.69 -14.21
C ILE A 51 -1.75 15.85 -14.38
N ALA A 52 -1.10 16.55 -13.44
CA ALA A 52 0.36 16.61 -13.36
C ALA A 52 0.84 15.81 -12.13
N ILE A 53 1.84 14.95 -12.31
CA ILE A 53 2.41 14.08 -11.29
C ILE A 53 3.89 14.43 -11.12
N ILE A 54 4.29 14.66 -9.86
CA ILE A 54 5.71 14.83 -9.51
C ILE A 54 6.15 13.56 -8.76
N PRO A 55 6.82 12.60 -9.42
CA PRO A 55 7.30 11.38 -8.78
C PRO A 55 8.54 11.69 -7.93
N ASP A 56 8.33 12.26 -6.74
CA ASP A 56 9.37 12.51 -5.75
C ASP A 56 9.42 11.42 -4.68
N GLY A 57 10.56 11.33 -3.97
CA GLY A 57 10.72 10.48 -2.81
C GLY A 57 11.43 9.15 -3.08
N ASN A 58 11.62 8.77 -4.34
CA ASN A 58 12.28 7.51 -4.74
C ASN A 58 13.63 7.28 -4.06
N ARG A 59 14.50 8.31 -4.02
CA ARG A 59 15.80 8.24 -3.35
C ARG A 59 15.69 8.15 -1.83
N ARG A 60 14.68 8.82 -1.23
CA ARG A 60 14.43 8.75 0.22
C ARG A 60 13.91 7.36 0.60
N TRP A 61 13.00 6.80 -0.20
CA TRP A 61 12.50 5.45 -0.04
C TRP A 61 13.63 4.42 -0.12
N ALA A 62 14.50 4.49 -1.14
CA ALA A 62 15.63 3.58 -1.29
C ALA A 62 16.56 3.60 -0.07
N ARG A 63 16.93 4.80 0.42
CA ARG A 63 17.75 4.95 1.63
C ARG A 63 17.10 4.32 2.86
N ASN A 64 15.78 4.49 3.04
CA ASN A 64 15.05 3.90 4.16
C ASN A 64 14.99 2.37 4.09
N GLN A 65 15.11 1.80 2.88
CA GLN A 65 15.18 0.34 2.68
C GLN A 65 16.63 -0.19 2.69
N GLY A 66 17.64 0.68 2.84
CA GLY A 66 19.06 0.29 2.70
C GLY A 66 19.46 -0.11 1.27
N LEU A 67 18.75 0.41 0.27
CA LEU A 67 18.93 0.11 -1.15
C LEU A 67 19.59 1.29 -1.88
N ASP A 68 20.20 0.99 -3.02
CA ASP A 68 20.76 2.00 -3.92
C ASP A 68 19.69 2.88 -4.56
N ALA A 69 20.08 4.12 -4.88
CA ALA A 69 19.19 5.10 -5.49
C ALA A 69 18.56 4.61 -6.81
N ASN A 70 19.30 3.84 -7.61
CA ASN A 70 18.82 3.28 -8.87
C ASN A 70 17.61 2.35 -8.67
N VAL A 71 17.62 1.52 -7.62
CA VAL A 71 16.48 0.66 -7.25
C VAL A 71 15.27 1.50 -6.86
N GLY A 72 15.49 2.63 -6.17
CA GLY A 72 14.42 3.58 -5.88
C GLY A 72 13.80 4.17 -7.15
N HIS A 73 14.60 4.46 -8.18
CA HIS A 73 14.10 4.96 -9.46
C HIS A 73 13.28 3.90 -10.22
N GLU A 74 13.73 2.64 -10.21
CA GLU A 74 13.02 1.52 -10.84
C GLU A 74 11.67 1.27 -10.17
N VAL A 75 11.63 1.14 -8.83
CA VAL A 75 10.38 0.98 -8.09
C VAL A 75 9.47 2.20 -8.26
N GLY A 76 10.04 3.41 -8.29
CA GLY A 76 9.28 4.62 -8.55
C GLY A 76 8.64 4.65 -9.95
N TYR A 77 9.33 4.09 -10.95
CA TYR A 77 8.79 3.93 -12.30
C TYR A 77 7.64 2.93 -12.33
N GLU A 78 7.79 1.76 -11.71
CA GLU A 78 6.71 0.75 -11.61
C GLU A 78 5.45 1.33 -10.96
N ARG A 79 5.63 2.12 -9.89
CA ARG A 79 4.50 2.80 -9.23
C ARG A 79 3.86 3.87 -10.09
N LEU A 80 4.66 4.60 -10.88
CA LEU A 80 4.12 5.57 -11.82
C LEU A 80 3.31 4.86 -12.92
N GLU A 81 3.79 3.72 -13.42
CA GLU A 81 3.07 2.91 -14.41
C GLU A 81 1.71 2.42 -13.89
N GLU A 82 1.65 1.92 -12.64
CA GLU A 82 0.39 1.56 -11.97
C GLU A 82 -0.59 2.74 -11.92
N VAL A 83 -0.11 3.92 -11.49
CA VAL A 83 -0.95 5.13 -11.41
C VAL A 83 -1.43 5.58 -12.79
N LEU A 84 -0.56 5.54 -13.80
CA LEU A 84 -0.93 5.90 -15.17
C LEU A 84 -2.01 4.95 -15.71
N SER A 85 -1.96 3.66 -15.40
CA SER A 85 -3.03 2.71 -15.73
C SER A 85 -4.35 3.11 -15.09
N TRP A 86 -4.37 3.48 -13.80
CA TRP A 86 -5.59 3.91 -13.14
C TRP A 86 -6.18 5.18 -13.76
N LEU A 87 -5.33 6.16 -14.08
CA LEU A 87 -5.77 7.40 -14.73
C LEU A 87 -6.31 7.15 -16.14
N TRP A 88 -5.72 6.20 -16.86
CA TRP A 88 -6.20 5.75 -18.16
C TRP A 88 -7.60 5.12 -18.04
N ASP A 89 -7.79 4.20 -17.10
CA ASP A 89 -9.06 3.52 -16.86
C ASP A 89 -10.17 4.49 -16.45
N LEU A 90 -9.81 5.55 -15.70
CA LEU A 90 -10.72 6.64 -15.33
C LEU A 90 -11.03 7.60 -16.50
N GLY A 91 -10.31 7.53 -17.61
CA GLY A 91 -10.54 8.38 -18.79
C GLY A 91 -9.86 9.76 -18.75
N VAL A 92 -8.79 9.91 -17.96
CA VAL A 92 -7.97 11.14 -17.97
C VAL A 92 -7.20 11.23 -19.29
N LYS A 93 -7.30 12.38 -19.97
CA LYS A 93 -6.81 12.52 -21.35
C LYS A 93 -5.33 12.89 -21.44
N VAL A 94 -4.82 13.62 -20.45
CA VAL A 94 -3.46 14.14 -20.44
C VAL A 94 -2.86 13.92 -19.06
N VAL A 95 -1.64 13.39 -19.03
CA VAL A 95 -0.81 13.31 -17.83
C VAL A 95 0.54 13.98 -18.10
N THR A 96 1.07 14.72 -17.13
CA THR A 96 2.37 15.41 -17.20
C THR A 96 3.24 15.04 -16.03
#